data_AF-A0A3D2X9J9-F1
#
_entry.id   AF-A0A3D2X9J9-F1
#
_cell.length_a   1.000
_cell.length_b   1.000
_cell.length_c   1.000
_cell.angle_alpha   90.00
_cell.angle_beta   90.00
_cell.angle_gamma   90.00
#
_symmetry.space_group_name_H-M   'P 1'
#
loop_
_entity.id
_entity.type
_entity.pdbx_description
1 polymer ?
#
loop_
_entity_poly.entity_id
_entity_poly.type
_entity_poly.pdbx_seq_one_letter_code
_entity_poly.pdbx_strand_id
1 'polypeptide(L)'
;MPKMIEGIIHDTGLPIDGHTLLLSLWDWDNYESYHLSGWGEEAEEAVMETMHQETEGYNHIPLDEFKRIWIADKYEPDGVYCIPIDKVKVVQVMCEEHEFN
;
A
#
# COMPACT_ATOMS: atom_id res chain seq x y z
N MET A 1 -0.88 5.77 18.58
CA MET A 1 0.23 5.12 17.84
C MET A 1 -0.50 4.21 16.90
N PRO A 2 -0.43 4.42 15.57
CA PRO A 2 -1.36 3.82 14.64
C PRO A 2 -1.38 2.31 14.78
N LYS A 3 -2.54 1.71 14.50
CA LYS A 3 -2.64 0.26 14.43
C LYS A 3 -1.86 -0.22 13.20
N MET A 4 -0.86 -1.07 13.40
CA MET A 4 -0.04 -1.64 12.34
C MET A 4 -0.41 -3.10 12.13
N ILE A 5 -0.69 -3.49 10.88
CA ILE A 5 -1.06 -4.86 10.53
C ILE A 5 -0.35 -5.32 9.26
N GLU A 6 -0.16 -6.63 9.15
CA GLU A 6 0.07 -7.29 7.85
C GLU A 6 -1.28 -7.78 7.32
N GLY A 7 -1.57 -7.49 6.06
CA GLY A 7 -2.84 -7.84 5.43
C GLY A 7 -2.66 -8.30 4.00
N ILE A 8 -3.42 -9.31 3.61
CA ILE A 8 -3.51 -9.76 2.21
C ILE A 8 -4.53 -8.89 1.50
N ILE A 9 -4.13 -8.28 0.39
CA ILE A 9 -5.02 -7.45 -0.44
C ILE A 9 -5.88 -8.34 -1.33
N HIS A 10 -7.14 -7.97 -1.53
CA HIS A 10 -8.03 -8.70 -2.43
C HIS A 10 -9.07 -7.79 -3.08
N ASP A 11 -9.54 -8.21 -4.25
CA ASP A 11 -10.66 -7.60 -4.99
C ASP A 11 -10.50 -6.10 -5.27
N THR A 12 -9.27 -5.61 -5.41
CA THR A 12 -8.98 -4.24 -5.86
C THR A 12 -8.94 -4.15 -7.38
N GLY A 13 -8.63 -5.26 -8.06
CA GLY A 13 -8.39 -5.30 -9.50
C GLY A 13 -6.99 -4.84 -9.91
N LEU A 14 -6.12 -4.60 -8.93
CA LEU A 14 -4.75 -4.11 -9.13
C LEU A 14 -3.73 -5.23 -8.94
N PRO A 15 -2.50 -5.08 -9.45
CA PRO A 15 -1.44 -6.09 -9.29
C PRO A 15 -1.15 -6.51 -7.84
N ILE A 16 -1.41 -5.64 -6.85
CA ILE A 16 -1.26 -5.95 -5.43
C ILE A 16 -2.23 -7.02 -4.89
N ASP A 17 -3.28 -7.38 -5.62
CA ASP A 17 -4.22 -8.44 -5.19
C ASP A 17 -3.49 -9.77 -4.96
N GLY A 18 -3.74 -10.38 -3.79
CA GLY A 18 -3.10 -11.63 -3.35
C GLY A 18 -1.78 -11.45 -2.60
N HIS A 19 -1.21 -10.24 -2.57
CA HIS A 19 0.04 -9.96 -1.85
C HIS A 19 -0.21 -9.51 -0.40
N THR A 20 0.70 -9.89 0.49
CA THR A 20 0.74 -9.40 1.88
C THR A 20 1.50 -8.07 1.94
N LEU A 21 0.86 -7.03 2.45
CA LEU A 21 1.44 -5.70 2.63
C LEU A 21 1.44 -5.29 4.10
N LEU A 22 2.35 -4.37 4.45
CA LEU A 22 2.37 -3.70 5.74
C LEU A 22 1.49 -2.45 5.68
N LEU A 23 0.49 -2.40 6.54
CA LEU A 23 -0.56 -1.38 6.53
C LEU A 23 -0.66 -0.69 7.90
N SER A 24 -0.96 0.61 7.88
CA SER A 24 -1.27 1.39 9.06
C SER A 24 -2.71 1.90 9.03
N LEU A 25 -3.35 1.94 10.19
CA LEU A 25 -4.69 2.48 10.38
C LEU A 25 -4.61 3.60 11.42
N TRP A 26 -5.17 4.76 11.07
CA TRP A 26 -5.00 5.99 11.83
C TRP A 26 -6.36 6.51 12.30
N ASP A 27 -6.36 7.24 13.41
CA ASP A 27 -7.55 7.91 13.95
C ASP A 27 -7.90 9.20 13.17
N TRP A 28 -6.91 9.80 12.51
CA TRP A 28 -7.03 11.08 11.80
C TRP A 28 -8.05 11.07 10.63
N ASP A 29 -8.26 9.91 10.02
CA ASP A 29 -9.19 9.63 8.93
C ASP A 29 -10.33 8.74 9.46
N ASN A 30 -10.53 8.72 10.78
CA ASN A 30 -11.57 7.94 11.45
C ASN A 30 -11.49 6.44 11.12
N TYR A 31 -10.28 5.92 10.93
CA TYR A 31 -10.02 4.52 10.58
C TYR A 31 -10.73 4.07 9.30
N GLU A 32 -11.00 5.00 8.36
CA GLU A 32 -11.75 4.73 7.13
C GLU A 32 -10.96 3.89 6.12
N SER A 33 -9.63 3.95 6.13
CA SER A 33 -8.79 3.24 5.17
C SER A 33 -7.45 2.79 5.74
N TYR A 34 -6.96 1.66 5.24
CA TYR A 34 -5.58 1.24 5.49
C TYR A 34 -4.62 2.05 4.63
N HIS A 35 -3.49 2.45 5.20
CA HIS A 35 -2.46 3.22 4.53
C HIS A 35 -1.25 2.33 4.27
N LEU A 36 -0.81 2.25 3.01
CA LEU A 36 0.38 1.48 2.64
C LEU A 36 1.60 2.03 3.37
N SER A 37 2.21 1.19 4.20
CA SER A 37 3.33 1.56 5.07
C SER A 37 4.61 0.78 4.74
N GLY A 38 4.50 -0.30 3.97
CA GLY A 38 5.64 -1.06 3.48
C GLY A 38 5.21 -2.37 2.82
N TRP A 39 6.18 -3.10 2.30
CA TRP A 39 5.99 -4.40 1.65
C TRP A 39 7.29 -5.20 1.70
N GLY A 40 7.17 -6.52 1.50
CA GLY A 40 8.32 -7.42 1.35
C GLY A 40 8.75 -7.57 -0.11
N GLU A 41 9.90 -8.20 -0.34
CA GLU A 41 10.47 -8.42 -1.69
C GLU A 41 9.50 -9.16 -2.63
N GLU A 42 8.69 -10.08 -2.10
CA GLU A 42 7.70 -10.84 -2.89
C GLU A 42 6.59 -9.98 -3.49
N ALA A 43 6.35 -8.79 -2.93
CA ALA A 43 5.34 -7.85 -3.39
C ALA A 43 5.94 -6.64 -4.16
N GLU A 44 7.27 -6.57 -4.28
CA GLU A 44 7.98 -5.43 -4.89
C GLU A 44 7.45 -5.10 -6.29
N GLU A 45 7.38 -6.10 -7.18
CA GLU A 45 6.90 -5.89 -8.55
C GLU A 45 5.42 -5.51 -8.59
N ALA A 46 4.59 -6.16 -7.78
CA ALA A 46 3.16 -5.87 -7.71
C ALA A 46 2.87 -4.45 -7.19
N VAL A 47 3.60 -4.01 -6.17
CA VAL A 47 3.49 -2.65 -5.63
C VAL A 47 3.94 -1.63 -6.68
N MET A 48 5.09 -1.86 -7.31
CA MET A 48 5.60 -0.98 -8.36
C MET A 48 4.62 -0.87 -9.55
N GLU A 49 4.04 -1.98 -10.03
CA GLU A 49 3.04 -1.95 -11.09
C GLU A 49 1.73 -1.27 -10.65
N THR A 50 1.35 -1.40 -9.38
CA THR A 50 0.20 -0.70 -8.83
C THR A 50 0.45 0.81 -8.74
N MET A 51 1.61 1.23 -8.26
CA MET A 51 1.98 2.65 -8.20
C MET A 51 2.04 3.28 -9.59
N HIS A 52 2.50 2.53 -10.60
CA HIS A 52 2.46 2.95 -12.00
C HIS A 52 1.03 3.27 -12.46
N GLN A 53 0.07 2.38 -12.16
CA GLN A 53 -1.32 2.53 -12.59
C GLN A 53 -2.06 3.65 -11.85
N GLU A 54 -1.79 3.79 -10.55
CA GLU A 54 -2.57 4.64 -9.65
C GLU A 54 -2.00 6.06 -9.49
N THR A 55 -0.69 6.28 -9.75
CA THR A 55 -0.09 7.60 -9.57
C THR A 55 -0.29 8.46 -10.82
N GLU A 56 -0.97 9.61 -10.63
CA GLU A 56 -1.13 10.60 -11.69
C GLU A 56 0.24 11.10 -12.15
N GLY A 57 0.43 11.20 -13.47
CA GLY A 57 1.73 11.59 -14.04
C GLY A 57 2.70 10.43 -14.32
N TYR A 58 2.47 9.23 -13.77
CA TYR A 58 3.22 8.03 -14.17
C TYR A 58 2.37 7.03 -14.97
N ASN A 59 1.05 7.02 -14.76
CA ASN A 59 0.11 6.13 -15.43
C ASN A 59 0.05 6.25 -16.97
N HIS A 60 0.60 7.31 -17.55
CA HIS A 60 0.62 7.53 -19.01
C HIS A 60 1.96 7.16 -19.67
N ILE A 61 3.03 6.93 -18.89
CA ILE A 61 4.32 6.49 -19.44
C ILE A 61 4.36 4.96 -19.55
N PRO A 62 5.18 4.38 -20.44
CA PRO A 62 5.35 2.93 -20.52
C PRO A 62 5.87 2.33 -19.21
N LEU A 63 5.40 1.14 -18.83
CA LEU A 63 5.82 0.46 -17.60
C LEU A 63 7.34 0.25 -17.54
N ASP A 64 8.01 -0.06 -18.65
CA ASP A 64 9.47 -0.21 -18.72
C ASP A 64 10.24 1.10 -18.43
N GLU A 65 9.61 2.25 -18.65
CA GLU A 65 10.17 3.54 -18.27
C GLU A 65 9.96 3.79 -16.78
N PHE A 66 8.76 3.49 -16.26
CA PHE A 66 8.48 3.57 -14.83
C PHE A 66 9.37 2.63 -14.01
N LYS A 67 9.58 1.37 -14.44
CA LYS A 67 10.50 0.40 -13.83
C LYS A 67 11.91 1.00 -13.66
N ARG A 68 12.38 1.80 -14.62
CA ARG A 68 13.69 2.48 -14.51
C ARG A 68 13.70 3.62 -13.50
N ILE A 69 12.60 4.38 -13.40
CA ILE A 69 12.42 5.44 -12.39
C ILE A 69 12.39 4.82 -10.99
N TRP A 70 11.65 3.72 -10.83
CA TRP A 70 11.55 2.95 -9.60
C TRP A 70 12.90 2.42 -9.14
N ILE A 71 13.62 1.68 -10.00
CA ILE A 71 14.96 1.12 -9.69
C ILE A 71 15.99 2.22 -9.39
N ALA A 72 15.83 3.40 -10.01
CA ALA A 72 16.70 4.55 -9.78
C ALA A 72 16.34 5.33 -8.49
N ASP A 73 15.33 4.90 -7.74
CA ASP A 73 14.82 5.55 -6.53
C ASP A 73 14.43 7.03 -6.78
N LYS A 74 13.76 7.26 -7.92
CA LYS A 74 13.29 8.59 -8.38
C LYS A 74 11.77 8.71 -8.44
N TYR A 75 11.07 7.68 -7.99
CA TYR A 75 9.62 7.72 -7.86
C TYR A 75 9.26 8.57 -6.64
N GLU A 76 8.44 9.59 -6.85
CA GLU A 76 7.90 10.42 -5.77
C GLU A 76 6.38 10.26 -5.75
N PRO A 77 5.79 9.66 -4.69
CA PRO A 77 4.35 9.52 -4.58
C PRO A 77 3.69 10.86 -4.24
N ASP A 78 2.53 11.14 -4.83
CA ASP A 78 1.72 12.34 -4.53
C ASP A 78 1.07 12.32 -3.13
N GLY A 79 1.14 11.17 -2.45
CA GLY A 79 0.57 10.95 -1.13
C GLY A 79 0.77 9.52 -0.65
N VAL A 80 0.07 9.15 0.42
CA VAL A 80 0.06 7.76 0.89
C VAL A 80 -1.03 6.99 0.15
N TYR A 81 -0.68 5.82 -0.38
CA TYR A 81 -1.66 4.96 -1.04
C TYR A 81 -2.62 4.34 -0.01
N CYS A 82 -3.93 4.59 -0.17
CA CYS A 82 -4.97 4.10 0.73
C CYS A 82 -5.70 2.90 0.12
N ILE A 83 -5.98 1.90 0.95
CA ILE A 83 -6.68 0.67 0.59
C ILE A 83 -7.96 0.57 1.43
N PRO A 84 -9.13 0.33 0.80
CA PRO A 84 -10.38 0.18 1.54
C PRO A 84 -10.34 -1.00 2.52
N ILE A 85 -10.99 -0.84 3.68
CA ILE A 85 -10.99 -1.85 4.76
C ILE A 85 -11.51 -3.22 4.30
N ASP A 86 -12.53 -3.23 3.44
CA ASP A 86 -13.16 -4.44 2.91
C ASP A 86 -12.30 -5.17 1.88
N LYS A 87 -11.15 -4.61 1.50
CA LYS A 87 -10.17 -5.18 0.56
C LYS A 87 -8.93 -5.74 1.23
N VAL A 88 -8.92 -5.75 2.57
CA VAL A 88 -7.79 -6.22 3.36
C VAL A 88 -8.24 -7.36 4.26
N LYS A 89 -7.64 -8.53 4.04
CA LYS A 89 -7.73 -9.65 4.97
C LYS A 89 -6.55 -9.60 5.93
N VAL A 90 -6.80 -9.16 7.17
CA VAL A 90 -5.77 -9.09 8.21
C VAL A 90 -5.18 -10.47 8.50
N VAL A 91 -3.85 -10.57 8.43
CA VAL A 91 -3.08 -11.78 8.74
C VAL A 91 -2.51 -11.69 10.16
N GLN A 92 -1.86 -10.57 10.47
CA GLN A 92 -1.19 -10.37 11.75
C GLN A 92 -1.34 -8.91 12.20
N VAL A 93 -1.56 -8.71 13.50
CA VAL A 93 -1.50 -7.39 14.13
C VAL A 93 -0.13 -7.22 14.77
N MET A 94 0.61 -6.19 14.37
CA MET A 94 1.96 -5.92 14.86
C MET A 94 1.99 -4.91 16.00
N CYS A 95 1.07 -3.93 15.95
CA CYS A 95 0.91 -2.92 16.99
C CYS A 95 -0.56 -2.54 17.08
N GLU A 96 -1.11 -2.51 18.29
CA GLU A 96 -2.44 -1.96 18.57
C GLU A 96 -2.30 -0.58 19.19
N GLU A 97 -3.20 0.35 18.86
CA GLU A 97 -3.28 1.61 19.59
C GLU A 97 -3.65 1.27 21.04
N HIS A 98 -2.77 1.58 22.00
CA HIS A 98 -3.12 1.45 23.41
C HIS A 98 -4.05 2.62 23.78
N GLU A 99 -5.34 2.34 23.96
CA GLU A 99 -6.24 3.23 24.69
C GLU A 99 -5.75 3.30 26.14
N PHE A 100 -5.23 4.45 26.56
CA PHE A 100 -5.01 4.72 27.98
C PHE A 100 -6.40 4.92 28.62
N ASN A 101 -6.96 3.84 29.18
CA ASN A 101 -8.15 3.88 30.05
C ASN A 101 -7.89 4.67 31.34
#